data_AF-A0A9N9IS35-F1
#
_entry.id   AF-A0A9N9IS35-F1
#
_cell.length_a   1.000
_cell.length_b   1.000
_cell.length_c   1.000
_cell.angle_alpha   90.00
_cell.angle_beta   90.00
_cell.angle_gamma   90.00
#
_symmetry.space_group_name_H-M   'P 1'
#
loop_
_entity.id
_entity.type
_entity.pdbx_description
1 polymer ?
#
loop_
_entity_poly.entity_id
_entity_poly.type
_entity_poly.pdbx_seq_one_letter_code
_entity_poly.pdbx_strand_id
1 'polypeptide(L)'
;ELLNKTHKNVDDQQSKDYRIGSYLVHQQMAKIIIRSLRGDDAFEFSNKVVEILGHPEYEVRLVALELLTEYFLDNSVPDTDLSRNYSTIQSKLISMIDDGEPNLNCFRLVVELLVLINPKGLSFPLDSGLRNFWKKLFEHVEQPKNVSIVEAVFPLLGSLLSQIWDDKSSSQEFKSLCLKQWTEHVERNTKPEIALTLREATTKSLQMFSRHLFREDRFVNSNDVQQVITLYMILARLAQDDDVDLRKAASLIVAKAGRFKFPVDPDRARELCYEQVSNQFSKSLHLYAALLQILSGDEKPDEVFRAEMNRSRVLFAIENPNIFKEDLVDVQLASRISIEALKKEIKIVQFPDPLRNDIPRFA
;
A
#
# COMPACT_ATOMS: atom_id res chain seq x y z
N GLU A 1 -31.29 55.45 21.34
CA GLU A 1 -30.09 54.58 21.12
C GLU A 1 -29.79 53.58 22.26
N LEU A 2 -30.23 53.80 23.51
CA LEU A 2 -30.03 52.81 24.60
C LEU A 2 -31.06 51.66 24.64
N LEU A 3 -32.18 51.75 23.92
CA LEU A 3 -33.20 50.69 23.81
C LEU A 3 -32.93 49.65 22.71
N ASN A 4 -32.07 49.96 21.73
CA ASN A 4 -31.69 49.02 20.66
C ASN A 4 -30.46 48.16 21.00
N LYS A 5 -29.77 48.44 22.12
CA LYS A 5 -28.64 47.62 22.59
C LYS A 5 -29.07 46.47 23.51
N THR A 6 -30.23 46.56 24.13
CA THR A 6 -30.75 45.52 25.04
C THR A 6 -31.43 44.37 24.29
N HIS A 7 -32.07 44.60 23.15
CA HIS A 7 -32.63 43.50 22.35
C HIS A 7 -31.59 42.68 21.59
N LYS A 8 -30.47 43.30 21.18
CA LYS A 8 -29.40 42.59 20.46
C LYS A 8 -28.61 41.61 21.32
N ASN A 9 -28.54 41.85 22.63
CA ASN A 9 -27.83 40.96 23.56
C ASN A 9 -28.70 39.80 24.08
N VAL A 10 -30.04 39.88 24.00
CA VAL A 10 -30.92 38.79 24.47
C VAL A 10 -31.03 37.68 23.43
N ASP A 11 -31.03 38.01 22.14
CA ASP A 11 -31.07 37.02 21.05
C ASP A 11 -29.73 36.28 20.85
N ASP A 12 -28.59 36.94 21.09
CA ASP A 12 -27.26 36.31 21.01
C ASP A 12 -26.96 35.38 22.20
N GLN A 13 -27.60 35.60 23.35
CA GLN A 13 -27.51 34.70 24.50
C GLN A 13 -28.46 33.50 24.37
N GLN A 14 -29.67 33.67 23.81
CA GLN A 14 -30.61 32.56 23.59
C GLN A 14 -30.15 31.56 22.50
N SER A 15 -29.27 31.94 21.57
CA SER A 15 -28.74 31.02 20.55
C SER A 15 -27.61 30.10 21.03
N LYS A 16 -27.02 30.37 22.20
CA LYS A 16 -25.94 29.55 22.78
C LYS A 16 -26.47 28.44 23.69
N ASP A 17 -27.62 28.63 24.33
CA ASP A 17 -28.18 27.67 25.30
C ASP A 17 -28.90 26.47 24.64
N TYR A 18 -29.29 26.55 23.37
CA TYR A 18 -29.84 25.42 22.60
C TYR A 18 -28.78 24.46 22.03
N ARG A 19 -27.49 24.69 22.30
CA ARG A 19 -26.38 23.94 21.66
C ARG A 19 -25.91 22.70 22.42
N ILE A 20 -26.24 22.57 23.71
CA ILE A 20 -25.82 21.41 24.51
C ILE A 20 -26.76 20.25 24.20
N GLY A 21 -26.31 19.32 23.35
CA GLY A 21 -27.05 18.11 22.98
C GLY A 21 -27.63 18.09 21.57
N SER A 22 -27.58 19.19 20.81
CA SER A 22 -27.98 19.22 19.40
C SER A 22 -27.15 18.22 18.56
N TYR A 23 -25.84 18.17 18.82
CA TYR A 23 -24.95 17.20 18.19
C TYR A 23 -25.34 15.74 18.48
N LEU A 24 -25.94 15.44 19.65
CA LEU A 24 -26.42 14.09 19.97
C LEU A 24 -27.61 13.71 19.07
N VAL A 25 -28.51 14.66 18.81
CA VAL A 25 -29.62 14.44 17.88
C VAL A 25 -29.09 14.18 16.47
N HIS A 26 -28.15 15.00 15.99
CA HIS A 26 -27.51 14.81 14.69
C HIS A 26 -26.73 13.49 14.61
N GLN A 27 -26.06 13.06 15.68
CA GLN A 27 -25.42 11.74 15.75
C GLN A 27 -26.44 10.61 15.64
N GLN A 28 -27.59 10.70 16.32
CA GLN A 28 -28.64 9.67 16.19
C GLN A 28 -29.26 9.67 14.80
N MET A 29 -29.45 10.85 14.18
CA MET A 29 -29.91 10.95 12.79
C MET A 29 -28.90 10.31 11.83
N ALA A 30 -27.60 10.59 12.00
CA ALA A 30 -26.54 9.96 11.21
C ALA A 30 -26.58 8.43 11.35
N LYS A 31 -26.72 7.93 12.58
CA LYS A 31 -26.86 6.48 12.85
C LYS A 31 -28.05 5.87 12.12
N ILE A 32 -29.21 6.50 12.18
CA ILE A 32 -30.43 6.01 11.52
C ILE A 32 -30.24 6.01 10.01
N ILE A 33 -29.73 7.11 9.43
CA ILE A 33 -29.56 7.26 7.98
C ILE A 33 -28.57 6.21 7.45
N ILE A 34 -27.41 6.05 8.10
CA ILE A 34 -26.37 5.13 7.63
C ILE A 34 -26.81 3.67 7.80
N ARG A 35 -27.45 3.30 8.92
CA ARG A 35 -27.99 1.95 9.10
C ARG A 35 -29.18 1.62 8.19
N SER A 36 -29.83 2.65 7.66
CA SER A 36 -30.93 2.49 6.70
C SER A 36 -30.43 2.39 5.26
N LEU A 37 -29.11 2.47 5.01
CA LEU A 37 -28.53 2.20 3.70
C LEU A 37 -28.89 0.77 3.28
N ARG A 38 -29.86 0.65 2.38
CA ARG A 38 -30.18 -0.59 1.65
C ARG A 38 -29.72 -0.41 0.21
N GLY A 39 -29.21 -1.48 -0.39
CA GLY A 39 -28.54 -1.45 -1.71
C GLY A 39 -29.37 -0.83 -2.85
N ASP A 40 -30.70 -0.82 -2.76
CA ASP A 40 -31.59 -0.41 -3.84
C ASP A 40 -31.83 1.12 -3.94
N ASP A 41 -31.51 1.92 -2.91
CA ASP A 41 -31.76 3.38 -2.87
C ASP A 41 -30.47 4.24 -2.84
N ALA A 42 -29.37 3.73 -3.38
CA ALA A 42 -28.03 4.29 -3.15
C ALA A 42 -27.82 5.79 -3.48
N PHE A 43 -28.57 6.36 -4.43
CA PHE A 43 -28.37 7.75 -4.88
C PHE A 43 -28.90 8.81 -3.90
N GLU A 44 -30.16 8.70 -3.46
CA GLU A 44 -30.75 9.69 -2.53
C GLU A 44 -30.04 9.65 -1.17
N PHE A 45 -29.66 8.45 -0.75
CA PHE A 45 -28.93 8.26 0.49
C PHE A 45 -27.48 8.78 0.43
N SER A 46 -26.83 8.72 -0.74
CA SER A 46 -25.48 9.28 -0.91
C SER A 46 -25.43 10.80 -0.64
N ASN A 47 -26.45 11.56 -1.04
CA ASN A 47 -26.50 13.01 -0.77
C ASN A 47 -26.66 13.29 0.74
N LYS A 48 -27.55 12.57 1.43
CA LYS A 48 -27.71 12.71 2.89
C LYS A 48 -26.44 12.34 3.64
N VAL A 49 -25.73 11.30 3.19
CA VAL A 49 -24.42 10.93 3.75
C VAL A 49 -23.40 12.06 3.54
N VAL A 50 -23.34 12.66 2.36
CA VAL A 50 -22.45 13.79 2.08
C VAL A 50 -22.74 15.00 2.96
N GLU A 51 -24.02 15.29 3.23
CA GLU A 51 -24.43 16.34 4.18
C GLU A 51 -23.94 16.04 5.59
N ILE A 52 -24.11 14.79 6.07
CA ILE A 52 -23.62 14.36 7.39
C ILE A 52 -22.08 14.46 7.48
N LEU A 53 -21.37 14.05 6.43
CA LEU A 53 -19.91 14.19 6.35
C LEU A 53 -19.46 15.67 6.26
N GLY A 54 -20.35 16.57 5.87
CA GLY A 54 -20.14 18.02 5.87
C GLY A 54 -20.51 18.70 7.18
N HIS A 55 -20.95 17.95 8.21
CA HIS A 55 -21.43 18.54 9.46
C HIS A 55 -20.31 19.33 10.17
N PRO A 56 -20.58 20.52 10.74
CA PRO A 56 -19.56 21.33 11.42
C PRO A 56 -18.97 20.65 12.66
N GLU A 57 -19.77 19.90 13.39
CA GLU A 57 -19.36 19.15 14.59
C GLU A 57 -18.63 17.86 14.22
N TYR A 58 -17.39 17.70 14.70
CA TYR A 58 -16.56 16.55 14.34
C TYR A 58 -17.12 15.24 14.92
N GLU A 59 -17.82 15.29 16.05
CA GLU A 59 -18.41 14.11 16.68
C GLU A 59 -19.53 13.49 15.83
N VAL A 60 -20.22 14.30 15.02
CA VAL A 60 -21.21 13.82 14.04
C VAL A 60 -20.48 13.17 12.87
N ARG A 61 -19.44 13.83 12.34
CA ARG A 61 -18.61 13.28 11.26
C ARG A 61 -17.94 11.96 11.66
N LEU A 62 -17.40 11.89 12.88
CA LEU A 62 -16.70 10.72 13.40
C LEU A 62 -17.61 9.49 13.46
N VAL A 63 -18.78 9.62 14.09
CA VAL A 63 -19.78 8.54 14.17
C VAL A 63 -20.24 8.11 12.79
N ALA A 64 -20.41 9.07 11.87
CA ALA A 64 -20.80 8.76 10.51
C ALA A 64 -19.72 7.96 9.76
N LEU A 65 -18.46 8.37 9.89
CA LEU A 65 -17.32 7.69 9.27
C LEU A 65 -17.14 6.28 9.84
N GLU A 66 -17.26 6.09 11.16
CA GLU A 66 -17.18 4.77 11.81
C GLU A 66 -18.24 3.82 11.25
N LEU A 67 -19.50 4.26 11.21
CA LEU A 67 -20.60 3.44 10.70
C LEU A 67 -20.51 3.15 9.20
N LEU A 68 -20.01 4.10 8.41
CA LEU A 68 -19.78 3.87 6.98
C LEU A 68 -18.67 2.85 6.78
N THR A 69 -17.58 2.94 7.52
CA THR A 69 -16.49 1.96 7.47
C THR A 69 -17.00 0.56 7.82
N GLU A 70 -17.77 0.41 8.90
CA GLU A 70 -18.44 -0.86 9.25
C GLU A 70 -19.33 -1.36 8.11
N TYR A 71 -20.18 -0.49 7.55
CA TYR A 71 -21.08 -0.84 6.45
C TYR A 71 -20.33 -1.38 5.22
N PHE A 72 -19.21 -0.77 4.83
CA PHE A 72 -18.43 -1.23 3.66
C PHE A 72 -17.56 -2.46 3.94
N LEU A 73 -17.21 -2.72 5.20
CA LEU A 73 -16.53 -3.95 5.60
C LEU A 73 -17.49 -5.14 5.60
N ASP A 74 -18.71 -4.96 6.12
CA ASP A 74 -19.72 -6.02 6.22
C ASP A 74 -20.39 -6.34 4.88
N ASN A 75 -20.62 -5.32 4.07
CA ASN A 75 -21.18 -5.50 2.73
C ASN A 75 -20.04 -5.63 1.73
N SER A 76 -19.57 -6.86 1.51
CA SER A 76 -18.67 -7.19 0.41
C SER A 76 -19.38 -7.00 -0.94
N VAL A 77 -19.66 -5.75 -1.32
CA VAL A 77 -20.41 -5.43 -2.54
C VAL A 77 -19.55 -5.82 -3.74
N PRO A 78 -20.11 -6.51 -4.75
CA PRO A 78 -19.38 -6.83 -5.96
C PRO A 78 -18.75 -5.60 -6.61
N ASP A 79 -17.51 -5.81 -7.01
CA ASP A 79 -16.46 -4.88 -7.46
C ASP A 79 -16.80 -3.97 -8.66
N THR A 80 -18.04 -4.03 -9.18
CA THR A 80 -18.52 -3.30 -10.37
C THR A 80 -19.68 -2.34 -10.09
N ASP A 81 -20.45 -2.52 -9.01
CA ASP A 81 -21.60 -1.65 -8.69
C ASP A 81 -21.27 -0.54 -7.67
N LEU A 82 -20.15 -0.69 -6.93
CA LEU A 82 -19.69 0.26 -5.92
C LEU A 82 -19.29 1.63 -6.49
N SER A 83 -18.53 1.67 -7.59
CA SER A 83 -17.85 2.91 -8.00
C SER A 83 -18.78 3.97 -8.58
N ARG A 84 -19.88 3.58 -9.23
CA ARG A 84 -20.88 4.54 -9.73
C ARG A 84 -21.78 5.06 -8.62
N ASN A 85 -22.26 4.17 -7.76
CA ASN A 85 -23.27 4.49 -6.75
C ASN A 85 -22.73 5.36 -5.61
N TYR A 86 -21.43 5.33 -5.34
CA TYR A 86 -20.81 6.09 -4.25
C TYR A 86 -19.85 7.20 -4.70
N SER A 87 -19.89 7.59 -5.98
CA SER A 87 -19.03 8.64 -6.55
C SER A 87 -19.13 10.00 -5.82
N THR A 88 -20.32 10.38 -5.36
CA THR A 88 -20.53 11.61 -4.57
C THR A 88 -19.87 11.51 -3.19
N ILE A 89 -19.96 10.34 -2.54
CA ILE A 89 -19.28 10.08 -1.26
C ILE A 89 -17.77 10.12 -1.47
N GLN A 90 -17.24 9.44 -2.50
CA GLN A 90 -15.82 9.49 -2.83
C GLN A 90 -15.34 10.93 -3.04
N SER A 91 -16.08 11.73 -3.80
CA SER A 91 -15.76 13.15 -4.03
C SER A 91 -15.73 13.96 -2.73
N LYS A 92 -16.66 13.69 -1.81
CA LYS A 92 -16.68 14.32 -0.48
C LYS A 92 -15.50 13.88 0.39
N LEU A 93 -15.11 12.62 0.35
CA LEU A 93 -13.94 12.12 1.09
C LEU A 93 -12.64 12.74 0.56
N ILE A 94 -12.50 12.85 -0.77
CA ILE A 94 -11.37 13.55 -1.41
C ILE A 94 -11.34 15.01 -0.96
N SER A 95 -12.48 15.72 -0.98
CA SER A 95 -12.51 17.12 -0.54
C SER A 95 -12.17 17.28 0.94
N MET A 96 -12.59 16.37 1.81
CA MET A 96 -12.20 16.39 3.23
C MET A 96 -10.68 16.22 3.43
N ILE A 97 -10.01 15.42 2.60
CA ILE A 97 -8.55 15.31 2.60
C ILE A 97 -7.93 16.61 2.05
N ASP A 98 -8.46 17.12 0.94
CA ASP A 98 -7.94 18.32 0.27
C ASP A 98 -8.06 19.59 1.11
N ASP A 99 -9.14 19.72 1.87
CA ASP A 99 -9.44 20.82 2.79
C ASP A 99 -8.67 20.67 4.12
N GLY A 100 -8.08 19.50 4.37
CA GLY A 100 -7.29 19.21 5.56
C GLY A 100 -8.14 18.99 6.82
N GLU A 101 -8.95 17.92 6.84
CA GLU A 101 -9.79 17.53 8.00
C GLU A 101 -9.02 17.69 9.33
N PRO A 102 -9.45 18.61 10.22
CA PRO A 102 -8.67 18.99 11.40
C PRO A 102 -8.63 17.90 12.47
N ASN A 103 -9.65 17.03 12.54
CA ASN A 103 -9.66 15.94 13.49
C ASN A 103 -8.91 14.73 12.92
N LEU A 104 -7.84 14.30 13.60
CA LEU A 104 -6.98 13.21 13.14
C LEU A 104 -7.70 11.88 12.98
N ASN A 105 -8.67 11.56 13.84
CA ASN A 105 -9.44 10.31 13.74
C ASN A 105 -10.41 10.36 12.56
N CYS A 106 -11.06 11.50 12.34
CA CYS A 106 -11.87 11.71 11.13
C CYS A 106 -10.99 11.60 9.88
N PHE A 107 -9.82 12.24 9.85
CA PHE A 107 -8.89 12.13 8.72
C PHE A 107 -8.49 10.67 8.44
N ARG A 108 -8.10 9.93 9.49
CA ARG A 108 -7.76 8.51 9.39
C ARG A 108 -8.89 7.69 8.76
N LEU A 109 -10.11 7.84 9.28
CA LEU A 109 -11.28 7.11 8.77
C LEU A 109 -11.68 7.54 7.36
N VAL A 110 -11.56 8.83 7.01
CA VAL A 110 -11.80 9.32 5.65
C VAL A 110 -10.89 8.60 4.66
N VAL A 111 -9.60 8.49 4.99
CA VAL A 111 -8.61 7.82 4.15
C VAL A 111 -8.88 6.32 4.07
N GLU A 112 -9.12 5.64 5.18
CA GLU A 112 -9.45 4.20 5.22
C GLU A 112 -10.71 3.88 4.42
N LEU A 113 -11.76 4.67 4.60
CA LEU A 113 -13.01 4.54 3.88
C LEU A 113 -12.81 4.77 2.37
N LEU A 114 -11.96 5.73 1.98
CA LEU A 114 -11.65 5.95 0.58
C LEU A 114 -10.93 4.76 -0.04
N VAL A 115 -10.05 4.07 0.70
CA VAL A 115 -9.41 2.82 0.27
C VAL A 115 -10.44 1.71 0.06
N LEU A 116 -11.42 1.58 0.97
CA LEU A 116 -12.48 0.56 0.90
C LEU A 116 -13.43 0.79 -0.28
N ILE A 117 -13.87 2.03 -0.50
CA ILE A 117 -14.85 2.36 -1.56
C ILE A 117 -14.19 2.35 -2.95
N ASN A 118 -12.86 2.44 -3.03
CA ASN A 118 -12.17 2.62 -4.30
C ASN A 118 -11.08 1.57 -4.64
N PRO A 119 -11.49 0.36 -5.06
CA PRO A 119 -10.54 -0.63 -5.57
C PRO A 119 -10.08 -0.39 -7.03
N LYS A 120 -10.70 0.53 -7.81
CA LYS A 120 -10.45 0.62 -9.28
C LYS A 120 -10.13 2.00 -9.86
N GLY A 121 -10.20 3.09 -9.09
CA GLY A 121 -9.77 4.41 -9.52
C GLY A 121 -10.65 5.54 -8.97
N LEU A 122 -10.00 6.55 -8.40
CA LEU A 122 -10.66 7.75 -7.89
C LEU A 122 -11.21 8.56 -9.06
N SER A 123 -12.47 8.96 -8.97
CA SER A 123 -13.04 9.94 -9.89
C SER A 123 -12.67 11.34 -9.40
N PHE A 124 -11.60 11.91 -9.94
CA PHE A 124 -11.22 13.28 -9.63
C PHE A 124 -12.05 14.27 -10.46
N PRO A 125 -12.53 15.36 -9.85
CA PRO A 125 -12.96 16.51 -10.63
C PRO A 125 -11.72 17.16 -11.30
N LEU A 126 -11.64 17.11 -12.63
CA LEU A 126 -10.69 17.82 -13.52
C LEU A 126 -9.20 17.40 -13.56
N ASP A 127 -8.60 17.66 -14.74
CA ASP A 127 -7.30 17.20 -15.29
C ASP A 127 -6.01 17.50 -14.50
N SER A 128 -6.09 18.15 -13.33
CA SER A 128 -4.92 18.40 -12.45
C SER A 128 -5.00 17.73 -11.08
N GLY A 129 -6.11 17.02 -10.79
CA GLY A 129 -6.39 16.42 -9.48
C GLY A 129 -5.36 15.37 -9.05
N LEU A 130 -5.05 14.38 -9.90
CA LEU A 130 -4.20 13.23 -9.53
C LEU A 130 -2.82 13.64 -9.01
N ARG A 131 -2.13 14.56 -9.71
CA ARG A 131 -0.79 15.01 -9.33
C ARG A 131 -0.80 15.81 -8.03
N ASN A 132 -1.77 16.71 -7.88
CA ASN A 132 -1.87 17.54 -6.69
C ASN A 132 -2.28 16.71 -5.48
N PHE A 133 -3.20 15.76 -5.68
CA PHE A 133 -3.64 14.83 -4.64
C PHE A 133 -2.51 13.88 -4.22
N TRP A 134 -1.72 13.36 -5.18
CA TRP A 134 -0.50 12.60 -4.88
C TRP A 134 0.43 13.38 -3.94
N LYS A 135 0.76 14.63 -4.31
CA LYS A 135 1.65 15.48 -3.50
C LYS A 135 1.12 15.68 -2.08
N LYS A 136 -0.16 16.05 -1.94
CA LYS A 136 -0.80 16.25 -0.63
C LYS A 136 -0.76 14.99 0.24
N LEU A 137 -1.13 13.83 -0.32
CA LEU A 137 -1.06 12.57 0.42
C LEU A 137 0.39 12.22 0.79
N PHE A 138 1.33 12.45 -0.12
CA PHE A 138 2.73 12.13 0.12
C PHE A 138 3.36 13.03 1.21
N GLU A 139 2.95 14.30 1.32
CA GLU A 139 3.36 15.19 2.41
C GLU A 139 3.03 14.61 3.79
N HIS A 140 1.88 13.92 3.94
CA HIS A 140 1.51 13.25 5.19
C HIS A 140 2.39 12.03 5.54
N VAL A 141 3.13 11.51 4.57
CA VAL A 141 4.05 10.38 4.73
C VAL A 141 5.50 10.84 4.91
N GLU A 142 5.92 11.91 4.22
CA GLU A 142 7.26 12.50 4.40
C GLU A 142 7.39 13.26 5.72
N GLN A 143 6.34 13.98 6.13
CA GLN A 143 6.33 14.81 7.33
C GLN A 143 5.15 14.43 8.24
N PRO A 144 5.15 13.21 8.79
CA PRO A 144 4.01 12.70 9.53
C PRO A 144 3.81 13.44 10.85
N LYS A 145 2.60 13.94 11.08
CA LYS A 145 2.19 14.42 12.41
C LYS A 145 2.02 13.29 13.41
N ASN A 146 1.63 12.10 12.92
CA ASN A 146 1.43 10.88 13.71
C ASN A 146 1.63 9.65 12.80
N VAL A 147 2.18 8.57 13.36
CA VAL A 147 2.38 7.30 12.66
C VAL A 147 1.05 6.71 12.16
N SER A 148 -0.04 6.87 12.92
CA SER A 148 -1.36 6.36 12.51
C SER A 148 -1.89 7.00 11.22
N ILE A 149 -1.45 8.21 10.90
CA ILE A 149 -1.78 8.88 9.62
C ILE A 149 -1.03 8.19 8.49
N VAL A 150 0.24 7.84 8.69
CA VAL A 150 1.05 7.11 7.71
C VAL A 150 0.42 5.74 7.44
N GLU A 151 0.05 5.02 8.49
CA GLU A 151 -0.60 3.70 8.40
C GLU A 151 -1.89 3.74 7.56
N ALA A 152 -2.68 4.81 7.68
CA ALA A 152 -3.90 4.98 6.89
C ALA A 152 -3.64 5.45 5.45
N VAL A 153 -2.76 6.45 5.26
CA VAL A 153 -2.48 7.06 3.95
C VAL A 153 -1.73 6.13 3.02
N PHE A 154 -0.85 5.29 3.55
CA PHE A 154 0.05 4.52 2.71
C PHE A 154 -0.67 3.48 1.82
N PRO A 155 -1.69 2.73 2.30
CA PRO A 155 -2.55 1.93 1.43
C PRO A 155 -3.21 2.72 0.29
N LEU A 156 -3.68 3.95 0.58
CA LEU A 156 -4.28 4.83 -0.43
C LEU A 156 -3.27 5.26 -1.49
N LEU A 157 -2.02 5.55 -1.09
CA LEU A 157 -0.94 5.85 -2.05
C LEU A 157 -0.67 4.68 -3.01
N GLY A 158 -0.73 3.44 -2.53
CA GLY A 158 -0.58 2.26 -3.39
C GLY A 158 -1.70 2.14 -4.43
N SER A 159 -2.94 2.39 -4.02
CA SER A 159 -4.10 2.47 -4.92
C SER A 159 -3.96 3.61 -5.94
N LEU A 160 -3.57 4.80 -5.47
CA LEU A 160 -3.38 5.98 -6.31
C LEU A 160 -2.25 5.78 -7.33
N LEU A 161 -1.12 5.22 -6.91
CA LEU A 161 -0.01 4.87 -7.81
C LEU A 161 -0.48 3.88 -8.87
N SER A 162 -1.28 2.89 -8.48
CA SER A 162 -1.85 1.92 -9.42
C SER A 162 -2.74 2.59 -10.47
N GLN A 163 -3.53 3.60 -10.07
CA GLN A 163 -4.32 4.41 -10.99
C GLN A 163 -3.44 5.27 -11.91
N ILE A 164 -2.46 5.97 -11.36
CA ILE A 164 -1.50 6.78 -12.12
C ILE A 164 -0.77 5.92 -13.15
N TRP A 165 -0.43 4.68 -12.80
CA TRP A 165 0.29 3.78 -13.69
C TRP A 165 -0.56 3.35 -14.89
N ASP A 166 -1.84 3.04 -14.68
CA ASP A 166 -2.77 2.67 -15.75
C ASP A 166 -3.27 3.87 -16.58
N ASP A 167 -3.24 5.09 -16.01
CA ASP A 167 -3.66 6.30 -16.72
C ASP A 167 -2.72 6.63 -17.88
N LYS A 168 -3.26 6.63 -19.11
CA LYS A 168 -2.50 6.93 -20.33
C LYS A 168 -2.20 8.42 -20.50
N SER A 169 -2.92 9.30 -19.81
CA SER A 169 -2.74 10.76 -19.89
C SER A 169 -1.58 11.25 -19.02
N SER A 170 -1.25 10.51 -17.96
CA SER A 170 -0.11 10.80 -17.08
C SER A 170 1.24 10.61 -17.80
N SER A 171 2.13 11.60 -17.69
CA SER A 171 3.47 11.55 -18.28
C SER A 171 4.34 10.46 -17.64
N GLN A 172 5.25 9.87 -18.41
CA GLN A 172 6.12 8.80 -17.89
C GLN A 172 7.03 9.31 -16.77
N GLU A 173 7.52 10.55 -16.83
CA GLU A 173 8.35 11.13 -15.77
C GLU A 173 7.60 11.20 -14.44
N PHE A 174 6.30 11.51 -14.48
CA PHE A 174 5.47 11.55 -13.28
C PHE A 174 5.23 10.15 -12.71
N LYS A 175 4.96 9.17 -13.57
CA LYS A 175 4.81 7.76 -13.16
C LYS A 175 6.08 7.26 -12.48
N SER A 176 7.24 7.46 -13.11
CA SER A 176 8.55 7.08 -12.57
C SER A 176 8.87 7.78 -11.25
N LEU A 177 8.55 9.08 -11.13
CA LEU A 177 8.73 9.82 -9.87
C LEU A 177 7.89 9.22 -8.74
N CYS A 178 6.60 8.99 -8.98
CA CYS A 178 5.71 8.42 -7.97
C CYS A 178 6.15 7.01 -7.56
N LEU A 179 6.54 6.18 -8.53
CA LEU A 179 7.03 4.82 -8.27
C LEU A 179 8.29 4.84 -7.40
N LYS A 180 9.26 5.70 -7.71
CA LYS A 180 10.48 5.84 -6.92
C LYS A 180 10.18 6.29 -5.48
N GLN A 181 9.45 7.39 -5.34
CA GLN A 181 9.06 7.94 -4.03
C GLN A 181 8.35 6.90 -3.17
N TRP A 182 7.39 6.19 -3.75
CA TRP A 182 6.65 5.15 -3.05
C TRP A 182 7.53 3.96 -2.67
N THR A 183 8.36 3.46 -3.60
CA THR A 183 9.22 2.29 -3.38
C THR A 183 10.23 2.52 -2.25
N GLU A 184 10.82 3.72 -2.15
CA GLU A 184 11.73 4.08 -1.05
C GLU A 184 11.05 3.95 0.32
N HIS A 185 9.77 4.32 0.42
CA HIS A 185 9.00 4.15 1.65
C HIS A 185 8.54 2.71 1.88
N VAL A 186 8.19 1.97 0.82
CA VAL A 186 7.88 0.53 0.92
C VAL A 186 9.09 -0.22 1.47
N GLU A 187 10.29 0.03 0.92
CA GLU A 187 11.52 -0.61 1.34
C GLU A 187 11.83 -0.31 2.82
N ARG A 188 11.71 0.95 3.23
CA ARG A 188 11.93 1.40 4.60
C ARG A 188 10.95 0.73 5.57
N ASN A 189 9.65 0.74 5.25
CA ASN A 189 8.59 0.35 6.17
C ASN A 189 8.31 -1.16 6.21
N THR A 190 9.01 -1.97 5.39
CA THR A 190 8.91 -3.44 5.40
C THR A 190 10.15 -4.12 5.99
N LYS A 191 11.04 -3.34 6.62
CA LYS A 191 12.18 -3.91 7.34
C LYS A 191 11.72 -4.57 8.66
N PRO A 192 12.33 -5.69 9.09
CA PRO A 192 11.90 -6.41 10.30
C PRO A 192 11.87 -5.57 11.57
N GLU A 193 12.72 -4.53 11.66
CA GLU A 193 12.84 -3.68 12.84
C GLU A 193 11.70 -2.65 12.96
N ILE A 194 10.85 -2.53 11.94
CA ILE A 194 9.74 -1.58 11.89
C ILE A 194 8.49 -2.20 12.54
N ALA A 195 7.70 -1.35 13.21
CA ALA A 195 6.44 -1.71 13.84
C ALA A 195 5.51 -2.51 12.89
N LEU A 196 4.88 -3.55 13.44
CA LEU A 196 4.00 -4.46 12.71
C LEU A 196 2.89 -3.70 11.95
N THR A 197 2.25 -2.73 12.59
CA THR A 197 1.16 -1.94 11.99
C THR A 197 1.58 -1.18 10.72
N LEU A 198 2.81 -0.64 10.70
CA LEU A 198 3.38 -0.01 9.50
C LEU A 198 3.74 -1.03 8.43
N ARG A 199 4.25 -2.20 8.81
CA ARG A 199 4.52 -3.32 7.87
C ARG A 199 3.23 -3.82 7.22
N GLU A 200 2.14 -3.94 7.99
CA GLU A 200 0.80 -4.31 7.50
C GLU A 200 0.24 -3.26 6.54
N ALA A 201 0.26 -1.98 6.92
CA ALA A 201 -0.18 -0.88 6.08
C ALA A 201 0.61 -0.84 4.75
N THR A 202 1.92 -1.07 4.83
CA THR A 202 2.81 -1.12 3.66
C THR A 202 2.51 -2.33 2.77
N THR A 203 2.24 -3.48 3.37
CA THR A 203 1.85 -4.69 2.63
C THR A 203 0.49 -4.52 1.94
N LYS A 204 -0.48 -3.87 2.59
CA LYS A 204 -1.77 -3.48 1.97
C LYS A 204 -1.55 -2.51 0.79
N SER A 205 -0.66 -1.53 0.94
CA SER A 205 -0.28 -0.62 -0.16
C SER A 205 0.32 -1.37 -1.35
N LEU A 206 1.25 -2.28 -1.08
CA LEU A 206 1.87 -3.14 -2.09
C LEU A 206 0.83 -4.02 -2.78
N GLN A 207 -0.14 -4.56 -2.03
CA GLN A 207 -1.24 -5.34 -2.60
C GLN A 207 -2.01 -4.54 -3.66
N MET A 208 -2.28 -3.25 -3.42
CA MET A 208 -3.00 -2.40 -4.36
C MET A 208 -2.24 -2.17 -5.67
N PHE A 209 -0.91 -2.05 -5.61
CA PHE A 209 -0.06 -1.88 -6.80
C PHE A 209 0.30 -3.22 -7.48
N SER A 210 0.22 -4.34 -6.76
CA SER A 210 0.76 -5.63 -7.19
C SER A 210 0.25 -6.16 -8.52
N ARG A 211 -0.95 -5.75 -8.97
CA ARG A 211 -1.50 -6.15 -10.27
C ARG A 211 -0.64 -5.74 -11.47
N HIS A 212 0.28 -4.79 -11.31
CA HIS A 212 1.25 -4.38 -12.33
C HIS A 212 2.53 -5.20 -12.31
N LEU A 213 2.83 -5.82 -11.16
CA LEU A 213 3.91 -6.79 -11.03
C LEU A 213 3.51 -8.09 -11.77
N PHE A 214 4.48 -8.93 -12.09
CA PHE A 214 4.28 -10.20 -12.81
C PHE A 214 3.66 -10.09 -14.21
N ARG A 215 3.58 -8.87 -14.79
CA ARG A 215 3.20 -8.64 -16.19
C ARG A 215 4.42 -8.32 -17.03
N GLU A 216 4.51 -8.90 -18.21
CA GLU A 216 5.57 -8.62 -19.18
C GLU A 216 5.44 -7.18 -19.73
N ASP A 217 6.58 -6.57 -20.06
CA ASP A 217 6.74 -5.33 -20.83
C ASP A 217 6.15 -4.02 -20.25
N ARG A 218 5.78 -3.98 -18.95
CA ARG A 218 5.26 -2.74 -18.34
C ARG A 218 6.35 -1.75 -17.90
N PHE A 219 7.57 -2.21 -17.70
CA PHE A 219 8.66 -1.42 -17.14
C PHE A 219 9.86 -1.50 -18.08
N VAL A 220 10.12 -0.40 -18.79
CA VAL A 220 11.15 -0.34 -19.84
C VAL A 220 12.29 0.59 -19.46
N ASN A 221 11.99 1.65 -18.70
CA ASN A 221 13.01 2.60 -18.25
C ASN A 221 13.87 1.97 -17.14
N SER A 222 15.20 2.15 -17.24
CA SER A 222 16.17 1.60 -16.27
C SER A 222 15.85 1.93 -14.81
N ASN A 223 15.41 3.17 -14.52
CA ASN A 223 15.04 3.57 -13.16
C ASN A 223 13.79 2.81 -12.66
N ASP A 224 12.78 2.65 -13.51
CA ASP A 224 11.55 1.92 -13.14
C ASP A 224 11.86 0.43 -12.92
N VAL A 225 12.75 -0.14 -13.75
CA VAL A 225 13.24 -1.51 -13.60
C VAL A 225 13.92 -1.71 -12.24
N GLN A 226 14.77 -0.78 -11.82
CA GLN A 226 15.40 -0.83 -10.49
C GLN A 226 14.34 -0.89 -9.38
N GLN A 227 13.36 0.01 -9.40
CA GLN A 227 12.31 0.05 -8.38
C GLN A 227 11.50 -1.25 -8.36
N VAL A 228 11.15 -1.79 -9.52
CA VAL A 228 10.40 -3.03 -9.61
C VAL A 228 11.19 -4.23 -9.10
N ILE A 229 12.49 -4.32 -9.40
CA ILE A 229 13.36 -5.35 -8.83
C ILE A 229 13.37 -5.25 -7.31
N THR A 230 13.50 -4.04 -6.75
CA THR A 230 13.40 -3.81 -5.29
C THR A 230 12.07 -4.32 -4.73
N LEU A 231 10.93 -4.06 -5.40
CA LEU A 231 9.62 -4.56 -4.95
C LEU A 231 9.52 -6.09 -4.94
N TYR A 232 10.10 -6.78 -5.91
CA TYR A 232 10.14 -8.25 -5.90
C TYR A 232 11.01 -8.79 -4.76
N MET A 233 12.15 -8.15 -4.46
CA MET A 233 12.98 -8.52 -3.31
C MET A 233 12.26 -8.26 -1.99
N ILE A 234 11.47 -7.18 -1.90
CA ILE A 234 10.63 -6.89 -0.74
C ILE A 234 9.53 -7.95 -0.58
N LEU A 235 8.87 -8.38 -1.65
CA LEU A 235 7.88 -9.47 -1.60
C LEU A 235 8.49 -10.79 -1.12
N ALA A 236 9.69 -11.13 -1.62
CA ALA A 236 10.44 -12.29 -1.16
C ALA A 236 10.73 -12.22 0.35
N ARG A 237 11.20 -11.05 0.83
CA ARG A 237 11.45 -10.80 2.26
C ARG A 237 10.17 -10.90 3.11
N LEU A 238 9.08 -10.29 2.66
CA LEU A 238 7.78 -10.34 3.37
C LEU A 238 7.21 -11.76 3.44
N ALA A 239 7.52 -12.62 2.47
CA ALA A 239 7.13 -14.04 2.52
C ALA A 239 7.87 -14.83 3.62
N GLN A 240 8.95 -14.27 4.17
CA GLN A 240 9.70 -14.81 5.30
C GLN A 240 9.50 -14.01 6.59
N ASP A 241 8.54 -13.08 6.64
CA ASP A 241 8.28 -12.21 7.79
C ASP A 241 8.01 -12.99 9.09
N ASP A 242 8.34 -12.41 10.25
CA ASP A 242 8.12 -13.06 11.54
C ASP A 242 6.63 -13.22 11.86
N ASP A 243 5.81 -12.28 11.37
CA ASP A 243 4.37 -12.32 11.48
C ASP A 243 3.73 -13.26 10.43
N VAL A 244 2.79 -14.09 10.88
CA VAL A 244 2.14 -15.10 10.04
C VAL A 244 1.17 -14.47 9.03
N ASP A 245 0.54 -13.36 9.38
CA ASP A 245 -0.46 -12.71 8.54
C ASP A 245 0.22 -11.91 7.43
N LEU A 246 1.37 -11.27 7.71
CA LEU A 246 2.23 -10.67 6.69
C LEU A 246 2.74 -11.68 5.66
N ARG A 247 3.23 -12.85 6.11
CA ARG A 247 3.67 -13.91 5.19
C ARG A 247 2.55 -14.42 4.28
N LYS A 248 1.37 -14.66 4.85
CA LYS A 248 0.19 -15.06 4.08
C LYS A 248 -0.25 -13.96 3.11
N ALA A 249 -0.20 -12.70 3.53
CA ALA A 249 -0.53 -11.57 2.68
C ALA A 249 0.44 -11.45 1.49
N ALA A 250 1.75 -11.57 1.71
CA ALA A 250 2.76 -11.58 0.64
C ALA A 250 2.51 -12.72 -0.36
N SER A 251 2.23 -13.92 0.16
CA SER A 251 1.90 -15.09 -0.66
C SER A 251 0.65 -14.87 -1.50
N LEU A 252 -0.39 -14.29 -0.91
CA LEU A 252 -1.63 -13.94 -1.61
C LEU A 252 -1.40 -12.88 -2.69
N ILE A 253 -0.53 -11.90 -2.43
CA ILE A 253 -0.12 -10.89 -3.41
C ILE A 253 0.52 -11.56 -4.61
N VAL A 254 1.52 -12.42 -4.41
CA VAL A 254 2.20 -13.16 -5.48
C VAL A 254 1.21 -14.05 -6.24
N ALA A 255 0.36 -14.79 -5.53
CA ALA A 255 -0.66 -15.65 -6.11
C ALA A 255 -1.60 -14.86 -7.06
N LYS A 256 -2.13 -13.73 -6.59
CA LYS A 256 -3.06 -12.88 -7.36
C LYS A 256 -2.37 -12.17 -8.52
N ALA A 257 -1.19 -11.58 -8.28
CA ALA A 257 -0.45 -10.84 -9.30
C ALA A 257 0.01 -11.76 -10.44
N GLY A 258 0.53 -12.94 -10.10
CA GLY A 258 0.92 -13.98 -11.07
C GLY A 258 -0.26 -14.76 -11.67
N ARG A 259 -1.51 -14.48 -11.25
CA ARG A 259 -2.75 -15.15 -11.73
C ARG A 259 -2.73 -16.67 -11.54
N PHE A 260 -2.16 -17.13 -10.45
CA PHE A 260 -2.14 -18.54 -10.09
C PHE A 260 -3.55 -18.97 -9.66
N LYS A 261 -3.99 -20.16 -10.12
CA LYS A 261 -5.32 -20.70 -9.81
C LYS A 261 -5.43 -21.26 -8.38
N PHE A 262 -4.30 -21.52 -7.74
CA PHE A 262 -4.21 -22.16 -6.44
C PHE A 262 -3.52 -21.24 -5.45
N PRO A 263 -3.80 -21.38 -4.14
CA PRO A 263 -3.01 -20.74 -3.10
C PRO A 263 -1.52 -21.10 -3.27
N VAL A 264 -0.67 -20.11 -3.08
CA VAL A 264 0.79 -20.26 -3.10
C VAL A 264 1.24 -20.21 -1.64
N ASP A 265 2.08 -21.15 -1.23
CA ASP A 265 2.70 -21.11 0.09
C ASP A 265 3.80 -20.02 0.15
N PRO A 266 4.16 -19.52 1.34
CA PRO A 266 5.15 -18.44 1.46
C PRO A 266 6.52 -18.77 0.86
N ASP A 267 6.99 -20.01 1.01
CA ASP A 267 8.30 -20.42 0.51
C ASP A 267 8.30 -20.43 -1.02
N ARG A 268 7.25 -20.96 -1.64
CA ARG A 268 7.08 -20.90 -3.09
C ARG A 268 6.84 -19.49 -3.60
N ALA A 269 6.13 -18.65 -2.85
CA ALA A 269 5.91 -17.25 -3.21
C ALA A 269 7.25 -16.50 -3.33
N ARG A 270 8.17 -16.74 -2.37
CA ARG A 270 9.54 -16.24 -2.41
C ARG A 270 10.28 -16.72 -3.66
N GLU A 271 10.28 -18.01 -3.95
CA GLU A 271 10.94 -18.55 -5.15
C GLU A 271 10.39 -17.93 -6.44
N LEU A 272 9.06 -17.77 -6.54
CA LEU A 272 8.39 -17.16 -7.69
C LEU A 272 8.80 -15.71 -7.91
N CYS A 273 9.05 -14.93 -6.85
CA CYS A 273 9.59 -13.57 -6.98
C CYS A 273 10.96 -13.58 -7.68
N TYR A 274 11.86 -14.47 -7.26
CA TYR A 274 13.19 -14.63 -7.86
C TYR A 274 13.12 -15.12 -9.32
N GLU A 275 12.31 -16.15 -9.58
CA GLU A 275 12.08 -16.68 -10.94
C GLU A 275 11.53 -15.58 -11.86
N GLN A 276 10.54 -14.81 -11.40
CA GLN A 276 9.91 -13.78 -12.21
C GLN A 276 10.87 -12.63 -12.53
N VAL A 277 11.63 -12.15 -11.55
CA VAL A 277 12.64 -11.11 -11.77
C VAL A 277 13.70 -11.57 -12.77
N SER A 278 14.19 -12.80 -12.63
CA SER A 278 15.13 -13.40 -13.59
C SER A 278 14.56 -13.49 -14.99
N ASN A 279 13.28 -13.85 -15.13
CA ASN A 279 12.63 -13.97 -16.42
C ASN A 279 12.42 -12.61 -17.09
N GLN A 280 12.00 -11.60 -16.32
CA GLN A 280 11.69 -10.27 -16.86
C GLN A 280 12.94 -9.39 -17.06
N PHE A 281 13.93 -9.51 -16.18
CA PHE A 281 15.03 -8.55 -16.08
C PHE A 281 16.42 -9.21 -16.12
N SER A 282 16.57 -10.37 -16.76
CA SER A 282 17.86 -11.08 -16.86
C SER A 282 19.02 -10.24 -17.40
N LYS A 283 18.72 -9.18 -18.15
CA LYS A 283 19.70 -8.26 -18.77
C LYS A 283 19.96 -6.99 -17.95
N SER A 284 19.31 -6.85 -16.80
CA SER A 284 19.40 -5.65 -15.99
C SER A 284 20.62 -5.70 -15.08
N LEU A 285 21.49 -4.68 -15.15
CA LEU A 285 22.58 -4.52 -14.18
C LEU A 285 22.04 -4.36 -12.75
N HIS A 286 20.85 -3.77 -12.59
CA HIS A 286 20.20 -3.63 -11.29
C HIS A 286 19.82 -4.98 -10.69
N LEU A 287 19.51 -5.98 -11.53
CA LEU A 287 19.27 -7.34 -11.06
C LEU A 287 20.55 -7.94 -10.49
N TYR A 288 21.63 -7.90 -11.26
CA TYR A 288 22.92 -8.41 -10.80
C TYR A 288 23.42 -7.70 -9.54
N ALA A 289 23.23 -6.38 -9.43
CA ALA A 289 23.56 -5.63 -8.23
C ALA A 289 22.75 -6.10 -7.01
N ALA A 290 21.44 -6.29 -7.15
CA ALA A 290 20.58 -6.79 -6.07
C ALA A 290 20.96 -8.22 -5.64
N LEU A 291 21.23 -9.11 -6.60
CA LEU A 291 21.64 -10.49 -6.30
C LEU A 291 23.03 -10.53 -5.65
N LEU A 292 23.96 -9.70 -6.11
CA LEU A 292 25.28 -9.59 -5.50
C LEU A 292 25.21 -9.04 -4.07
N GLN A 293 24.29 -8.11 -3.79
CA GLN A 293 24.05 -7.64 -2.44
C GLN A 293 23.58 -8.77 -1.52
N ILE A 294 22.68 -9.64 -1.98
CA ILE A 294 22.25 -10.84 -1.23
C ILE A 294 23.41 -11.81 -1.02
N LEU A 295 24.21 -12.07 -2.07
CA LEU A 295 25.34 -12.99 -2.01
C LEU A 295 26.50 -12.49 -1.14
N SER A 296 26.69 -11.17 -1.11
CA SER A 296 27.76 -10.55 -0.33
C SER A 296 27.37 -10.43 1.14
N GLY A 297 26.07 -10.25 1.42
CA GLY A 297 25.52 -10.09 2.76
C GLY A 297 26.08 -8.86 3.50
N ASP A 298 25.54 -8.62 4.70
CA ASP A 298 26.24 -7.82 5.72
C ASP A 298 27.19 -8.70 6.56
N GLU A 299 26.92 -10.01 6.60
CA GLU A 299 27.72 -11.05 7.26
C GLU A 299 28.36 -11.99 6.24
N LYS A 300 29.54 -12.55 6.53
CA LYS A 300 30.22 -13.44 5.58
C LYS A 300 29.40 -14.73 5.39
N PRO A 301 29.30 -15.29 4.17
CA PRO A 301 28.57 -16.55 3.93
C PRO A 301 28.99 -17.71 4.85
N ASP A 302 30.27 -17.77 5.23
CA ASP A 302 30.79 -18.76 6.18
C ASP A 302 30.26 -18.57 7.61
N GLU A 303 29.96 -17.34 8.01
CA GLU A 303 29.40 -16.99 9.32
C GLU A 303 27.91 -17.35 9.36
N VAL A 304 27.16 -17.02 8.30
CA VAL A 304 25.77 -17.46 8.11
C VAL A 304 25.66 -18.98 8.14
N PHE A 305 26.51 -19.69 7.39
CA PHE A 305 26.54 -21.15 7.35
C PHE A 305 26.84 -21.76 8.74
N ARG A 306 27.82 -21.20 9.47
CA ARG A 306 28.12 -21.65 10.85
C ARG A 306 26.96 -21.35 11.80
N ALA A 307 26.30 -20.21 11.66
CA ALA A 307 25.17 -19.82 12.51
C ALA A 307 23.94 -20.71 12.29
N GLU A 308 23.64 -21.09 11.05
CA GLU A 308 22.54 -22.02 10.74
C GLU A 308 22.86 -23.48 11.08
N MET A 309 24.11 -23.94 10.89
CA MET A 309 24.53 -25.30 11.22
C MET A 309 24.77 -25.53 12.72
N ASN A 310 24.78 -24.46 13.53
CA ASN A 310 25.01 -24.58 14.96
C ASN A 310 23.81 -25.22 15.67
N ARG A 311 24.00 -26.47 16.12
CA ARG A 311 23.00 -27.24 16.89
C ARG A 311 22.62 -26.59 18.22
N SER A 312 23.48 -25.72 18.75
CA SER A 312 23.19 -24.94 19.95
C SER A 312 22.79 -23.51 19.58
N ARG A 313 21.97 -23.31 18.54
CA ARG A 313 21.22 -22.07 18.35
C ARG A 313 20.37 -21.89 19.61
N VAL A 314 20.96 -21.27 20.63
CA VAL A 314 20.29 -20.98 21.89
C VAL A 314 19.20 -20.00 21.48
N LEU A 315 17.95 -20.43 21.60
CA LEU A 315 16.72 -19.69 21.29
C LEU A 315 16.67 -18.26 21.90
N PHE A 316 17.62 -17.91 22.76
CA PHE A 316 17.63 -16.70 23.59
C PHE A 316 19.00 -15.99 23.66
N ALA A 317 20.05 -16.44 22.95
CA ALA A 317 21.37 -15.79 23.06
C ALA A 317 21.58 -14.64 22.07
N ILE A 318 20.85 -14.66 20.96
CA ILE A 318 20.77 -13.59 19.96
C ILE A 318 19.29 -13.53 19.56
N GLU A 319 18.56 -12.51 19.98
CA GLU A 319 17.21 -12.25 19.49
C GLU A 319 17.32 -11.90 18.01
N ASN A 320 17.25 -12.91 17.14
CA ASN A 320 17.02 -12.65 15.72
C ASN A 320 15.60 -12.08 15.62
N PRO A 321 15.42 -10.84 15.13
CA PRO A 321 14.10 -10.25 15.02
C PRO A 321 13.17 -11.06 14.11
N ASN A 322 13.71 -11.94 13.25
CA ASN A 322 12.92 -12.80 12.39
C ASN A 322 13.44 -14.25 12.34
N ILE A 323 12.80 -15.13 13.12
CA ILE A 323 13.12 -16.57 13.19
C ILE A 323 12.75 -17.38 11.93
N PHE A 324 11.95 -16.81 11.03
CA PHE A 324 11.53 -17.45 9.78
C PHE A 324 12.38 -17.02 8.58
N LYS A 325 13.36 -16.13 8.80
CA LYS A 325 14.34 -15.78 7.78
C LYS A 325 15.28 -16.96 7.54
N GLU A 326 15.40 -17.35 6.28
CA GLU A 326 16.25 -18.46 5.83
C GLU A 326 17.33 -17.90 4.90
N ASP A 327 18.36 -17.30 5.50
CA ASP A 327 19.43 -16.59 4.78
C ASP A 327 20.17 -17.51 3.81
N LEU A 328 20.43 -18.77 4.19
CA LEU A 328 21.11 -19.71 3.29
C LEU A 328 20.27 -20.03 2.05
N VAL A 329 18.95 -20.12 2.17
CA VAL A 329 18.07 -20.37 1.03
C VAL A 329 18.07 -19.15 0.11
N ASP A 330 18.07 -17.94 0.65
CA ASP A 330 18.15 -16.71 -0.15
C ASP A 330 19.47 -16.60 -0.91
N VAL A 331 20.60 -16.96 -0.28
CA VAL A 331 21.91 -17.06 -0.94
C VAL A 331 21.90 -18.11 -2.04
N GLN A 332 21.30 -19.29 -1.80
CA GLN A 332 21.17 -20.35 -2.80
C GLN A 332 20.32 -19.91 -4.00
N LEU A 333 19.16 -19.29 -3.74
CA LEU A 333 18.28 -18.76 -4.78
C LEU A 333 18.98 -17.66 -5.58
N ALA A 334 19.63 -16.71 -4.92
CA ALA A 334 20.35 -15.63 -5.59
C ALA A 334 21.50 -16.14 -6.46
N SER A 335 22.24 -17.15 -5.99
CA SER A 335 23.32 -17.80 -6.75
C SER A 335 22.77 -18.54 -7.96
N ARG A 336 21.74 -19.37 -7.77
CA ARG A 336 21.06 -20.11 -8.86
C ARG A 336 20.57 -19.16 -9.94
N ILE A 337 19.85 -18.10 -9.54
CA ILE A 337 19.29 -17.12 -10.46
C ILE A 337 20.37 -16.33 -11.19
N SER A 338 21.45 -15.95 -10.52
CA SER A 338 22.59 -15.26 -11.15
C SER A 338 23.18 -16.11 -12.28
N ILE A 339 23.37 -17.40 -12.03
CA ILE A 339 23.86 -18.36 -13.03
C ILE A 339 22.88 -18.50 -14.19
N GLU A 340 21.58 -18.61 -13.90
CA GLU A 340 20.54 -18.73 -14.93
C GLU A 340 20.42 -17.48 -15.81
N ALA A 341 20.46 -16.28 -15.21
CA ALA A 341 20.45 -15.00 -15.92
C ALA A 341 21.67 -14.90 -16.85
N LEU A 342 22.86 -15.20 -16.33
CA LEU A 342 24.10 -15.21 -17.11
C LEU A 342 24.04 -16.21 -18.28
N LYS A 343 23.52 -17.42 -18.05
CA LYS A 343 23.32 -18.43 -19.12
C LYS A 343 22.37 -17.93 -20.22
N LYS A 344 21.32 -17.18 -19.88
CA LYS A 344 20.42 -16.57 -20.86
C LYS A 344 21.16 -15.53 -21.71
N GLU A 345 22.05 -14.73 -21.11
CA GLU A 345 22.86 -13.74 -21.84
C GLU A 345 23.93 -14.38 -22.73
N ILE A 346 24.65 -15.40 -22.24
CA ILE A 346 25.68 -16.12 -23.00
C ILE A 346 25.09 -16.87 -24.21
N LYS A 347 23.81 -17.27 -24.17
CA LYS A 347 23.13 -17.83 -25.34
C LYS A 347 22.82 -16.78 -26.42
N ILE A 348 22.71 -15.51 -26.06
CA ILE A 348 22.37 -14.39 -26.95
C ILE A 348 23.65 -13.73 -27.49
N VAL A 349 24.69 -13.64 -26.67
CA VAL A 349 26.00 -13.13 -27.06
C VAL A 349 26.85 -14.32 -27.54
N GLN A 350 27.15 -14.38 -28.84
CA GLN A 350 28.23 -15.26 -29.32
C GLN A 350 29.57 -14.76 -28.78
N PHE A 351 29.90 -15.16 -27.55
CA PHE A 351 31.23 -14.94 -27.01
C PHE A 351 32.24 -15.76 -27.83
N PRO A 352 33.45 -15.23 -28.10
CA PRO A 352 34.55 -16.04 -28.60
C PRO A 352 34.76 -17.24 -27.68
N ASP A 353 35.11 -18.39 -28.26
CA ASP A 353 35.19 -19.70 -27.61
C ASP A 353 35.97 -19.81 -26.27
N PRO A 354 36.94 -18.94 -25.88
CA PRO A 354 37.66 -19.12 -24.62
C PRO A 354 36.78 -19.00 -23.37
N LEU A 355 35.76 -18.13 -23.38
CA LEU A 355 34.91 -17.86 -22.20
C LEU A 355 33.84 -18.93 -21.96
N ARG A 356 33.57 -19.80 -22.94
CA ARG A 356 32.64 -20.94 -22.79
C ARG A 356 33.21 -22.06 -21.93
N ASN A 357 34.54 -22.14 -21.82
CA ASN A 357 35.24 -23.23 -21.13
C ASN A 357 35.46 -22.94 -19.64
N ASP A 358 35.33 -21.68 -19.21
CA ASP A 358 35.56 -21.26 -17.81
C ASP A 358 34.29 -21.20 -16.95
N ILE A 359 33.13 -21.54 -17.51
CA ILE A 359 31.90 -21.70 -16.71
C ILE A 359 32.01 -23.02 -15.94
N PRO A 360 32.03 -23.02 -14.59
CA PRO A 360 32.08 -24.25 -13.81
C PRO A 360 30.87 -25.13 -14.16
N ARG A 361 31.13 -26.28 -14.77
CA ARG A 361 30.13 -27.32 -14.95
C ARG A 361 30.03 -28.06 -13.62
N PHE A 362 29.14 -27.59 -12.74
CA PHE A 362 28.73 -28.41 -11.60
C PHE A 362 27.94 -29.60 -12.15
N ALA A 363 28.50 -30.80 -11.95
CA ALA A 363 27.92 -32.10 -12.29
C ALA A 363 26.97 -32.57 -11.19
#